data_AF-A0A9D4CWI3-F1
#
_entry.id   AF-A0A9D4CWI3-F1
#
_cell.length_a   1.000
_cell.length_b   1.000
_cell.length_c   1.000
_cell.angle_alpha   90.00
_cell.angle_beta   90.00
_cell.angle_gamma   90.00
#
_symmetry.space_group_name_H-M   'P 1'
#
loop_
_entity.id
_entity.type
_entity.pdbx_description
1 polymer ?
#
loop_
_entity_poly.entity_id
_entity_poly.type
_entity_poly.pdbx_seq_one_letter_code
_entity_poly.pdbx_strand_id
1 'polypeptide(L)'
;METDYTRVYICGLHSTGKTTLLNDFRPHVPELHVFHEVARGIIKSHGWCRCDFVPDKHPEVFQQLNVEILEAQIKLEREYTEQAKRGIDTFNVFSL
;
A
#
# COMPACT_ATOMS: atom_id res chain seq x y z
N MET A 1 -24.92 -14.41 -3.09
CA MET A 1 -24.01 -14.37 -4.24
C MET A 1 -22.63 -14.14 -3.68
N GLU A 2 -21.72 -15.08 -3.90
CA GLU A 2 -20.32 -14.95 -3.48
C GLU A 2 -19.67 -13.98 -4.48
N THR A 3 -19.37 -12.76 -4.04
CA THR A 3 -18.65 -11.78 -4.86
C THR A 3 -17.18 -12.19 -4.90
N ASP A 4 -16.70 -12.56 -6.08
CA ASP A 4 -15.32 -12.98 -6.28
C ASP A 4 -14.46 -11.73 -6.50
N TYR A 5 -13.71 -11.31 -5.48
CA TYR A 5 -12.88 -10.11 -5.54
C TYR A 5 -11.48 -10.44 -6.06
N THR A 6 -11.03 -9.70 -7.08
CA THR A 6 -9.65 -9.82 -7.59
C THR A 6 -8.75 -8.78 -6.91
N ARG A 7 -7.73 -9.25 -6.19
CA ARG A 7 -6.73 -8.40 -5.52
C ARG A 7 -5.49 -8.26 -6.41
N VAL A 8 -5.00 -7.02 -6.57
CA VAL A 8 -3.85 -6.71 -7.43
C VAL A 8 -2.81 -5.90 -6.64
N TYR A 9 -1.57 -6.39 -6.61
CA TYR A 9 -0.44 -5.72 -5.96
C TYR A 9 0.42 -5.02 -7.01
N ILE A 10 0.57 -3.70 -6.89
CA ILE A 10 1.46 -2.90 -7.75
C ILE A 10 2.70 -2.50 -6.96
N CYS A 11 3.83 -3.12 -7.28
CA CYS A 11 5.12 -2.87 -6.66
C CYS A 11 6.07 -2.15 -7.62
N GLY A 12 6.93 -1.29 -7.11
CA GLY A 12 7.95 -0.61 -7.91
C GLY A 12 8.71 0.43 -7.09
N LEU A 13 9.85 0.89 -7.60
CA LEU A 13 10.66 1.92 -6.95
C LEU A 13 9.91 3.27 -6.87
N HIS A 14 10.33 4.16 -5.97
CA HIS A 14 9.75 5.50 -5.87
C HIS A 14 9.76 6.22 -7.24
N SER A 15 8.65 6.90 -7.55
CA SER A 15 8.48 7.70 -8.78
C SER A 15 8.52 6.92 -10.11
N THR A 16 8.26 5.60 -10.12
CA THR A 16 8.17 4.81 -11.36
C THR A 16 6.79 4.87 -12.04
N GLY A 17 5.96 5.87 -11.73
CA GLY A 17 4.64 6.03 -12.34
C GLY A 17 3.51 5.15 -11.78
N LYS A 18 3.70 4.50 -10.62
CA LYS A 18 2.68 3.64 -9.98
C LYS A 18 1.34 4.37 -9.74
N THR A 19 1.40 5.57 -9.17
CA THR A 19 0.22 6.41 -8.93
C THR A 19 -0.41 6.88 -10.24
N THR A 20 0.40 7.14 -11.28
CA THR A 20 -0.09 7.50 -12.61
C THR A 20 -0.84 6.34 -13.24
N LEU A 21 -0.25 5.15 -13.25
CA LEU A 21 -0.88 3.92 -13.74
C LEU A 21 -2.23 3.68 -13.04
N LEU A 22 -2.30 3.93 -11.73
CA LEU A 22 -3.54 3.79 -10.97
C LEU A 22 -4.62 4.78 -11.35
N ASN A 23 -4.24 6.05 -11.52
CA ASN A 23 -5.17 7.08 -11.96
C ASN A 23 -5.70 6.80 -13.37
N ASP A 24 -4.85 6.25 -14.24
CA ASP A 24 -5.24 5.84 -15.60
C ASP A 24 -6.13 4.60 -15.60
N PHE A 25 -5.95 3.69 -14.65
CA PHE A 25 -6.74 2.45 -14.54
C PHE A 25 -8.12 2.66 -13.90
N ARG A 26 -8.24 3.66 -13.01
CA ARG A 26 -9.44 3.93 -12.22
C ARG A 26 -10.73 4.15 -13.03
N PRO A 27 -10.73 4.81 -14.21
CA PRO A 27 -11.94 4.94 -15.03
C PRO A 27 -12.42 3.61 -15.63
N HIS A 28 -11.54 2.61 -15.74
CA HIS A 28 -11.82 1.33 -16.39
C HIS A 28 -12.28 0.24 -15.42
N VAL A 29 -12.09 0.44 -14.12
CA VAL A 29 -12.51 -0.48 -13.06
C VAL A 29 -13.43 0.28 -12.11
N PRO A 30 -14.76 0.24 -12.35
CA PRO A 30 -15.72 0.76 -11.39
C PRO A 30 -15.48 0.06 -10.05
N GLU A 31 -15.54 0.83 -8.96
CA GLU A 31 -15.26 0.35 -7.59
C GLU A 31 -13.78 0.00 -7.32
N LEU A 32 -12.82 0.57 -8.06
CA LEU A 32 -11.42 0.50 -7.65
C LEU A 32 -11.17 1.36 -6.41
N HIS A 33 -11.02 0.73 -5.25
CA HIS A 33 -10.44 1.33 -4.06
C HIS A 33 -8.90 1.21 -4.10
N VAL A 34 -8.23 2.28 -3.67
CA VAL A 34 -6.78 2.49 -3.81
C VAL A 34 -6.23 2.92 -2.45
N PHE A 35 -5.14 2.31 -1.98
CA PHE A 35 -4.63 2.50 -0.61
C PHE A 35 -3.19 3.02 -0.62
N HIS A 36 -3.07 4.30 -0.96
CA HIS A 36 -1.78 4.95 -1.18
C HIS A 36 -0.98 5.35 0.08
N GLU A 37 -1.43 5.01 1.29
CA GLU A 37 -0.99 5.75 2.48
C GLU A 37 -0.23 4.97 3.55
N VAL A 38 -0.03 3.65 3.43
CA VAL A 38 0.63 2.88 4.50
C VAL A 38 2.07 3.35 4.73
N ALA A 39 2.89 3.40 3.66
CA ALA A 39 4.26 3.88 3.75
C ALA A 39 4.33 5.34 4.21
N ARG A 40 3.43 6.20 3.72
CA ARG A 40 3.40 7.62 4.10
C ARG A 40 3.00 7.82 5.57
N GLY A 41 2.07 7.02 6.07
CA GLY A 41 1.65 7.01 7.48
C GLY A 41 2.80 6.62 8.39
N ILE A 42 3.53 5.56 8.05
CA ILE A 42 4.70 5.08 8.80
C ILE A 42 5.83 6.12 8.81
N ILE A 43 6.18 6.66 7.63
CA ILE A 43 7.20 7.72 7.53
C ILE A 43 6.82 8.92 8.41
N LYS A 44 5.55 9.34 8.36
CA LYS A 44 5.07 10.47 9.16
C LYS A 44 5.04 10.16 10.66
N SER A 45 4.72 8.94 11.09
CA SER A 45 4.68 8.58 12.51
C SER A 45 6.06 8.59 13.16
N HIS A 46 7.11 8.32 12.40
CA HIS A 46 8.50 8.40 12.87
C HIS A 46 9.12 9.80 12.71
N GLY A 47 8.43 10.72 12.05
CA GLY A 47 9.00 12.04 11.71
C GLY A 47 10.14 11.96 10.69
N TRP A 48 10.23 10.86 9.93
CA TRP A 48 11.29 10.65 8.96
C TRP A 48 11.12 11.51 7.72
N CYS A 49 12.26 11.95 7.21
CA CYS A 49 12.43 12.61 5.93
C CYS A 49 13.10 11.65 4.94
N ARG A 50 13.03 11.98 3.63
CA ARG A 50 13.58 11.13 2.56
C ARG A 50 15.04 10.75 2.76
N CYS A 51 15.83 11.61 3.39
CA CYS A 51 17.25 11.36 3.66
C CYS A 51 17.49 10.23 4.67
N ASP A 52 16.51 9.94 5.53
CA ASP A 52 16.70 9.07 6.70
C ASP A 52 16.60 7.58 6.36
N PHE A 53 16.00 7.23 5.22
CA PHE A 53 15.80 5.86 4.75
C PHE A 53 16.40 5.62 3.36
N VAL A 54 17.50 6.31 3.04
CA VAL A 54 18.23 6.07 1.78
C VAL A 54 19.03 4.76 1.91
N PRO A 55 18.82 3.75 1.04
CA PRO A 55 19.44 2.43 1.18
C PRO A 55 20.97 2.47 1.29
N ASP A 56 21.60 3.35 0.52
CA ASP A 56 23.07 3.46 0.47
C ASP A 56 23.66 4.19 1.69
N LYS A 57 22.84 4.94 2.44
CA LYS A 57 23.28 5.75 3.59
C LYS A 57 22.83 5.19 4.93
N HIS A 58 21.61 4.67 4.97
CA HIS A 58 20.90 4.17 6.15
C HIS A 58 20.19 2.84 5.80
N PRO A 59 20.94 1.78 5.44
CA PRO A 59 20.36 0.50 5.02
C PRO A 59 19.48 -0.12 6.11
N GLU A 60 19.83 0.06 7.38
CA GLU A 60 19.08 -0.42 8.53
C GLU A 60 17.72 0.27 8.67
N VAL A 61 17.66 1.60 8.51
CA VAL A 61 16.41 2.36 8.57
C VAL A 61 15.55 2.05 7.35
N PHE A 62 16.16 1.88 6.17
CA PHE A 62 15.46 1.43 4.98
C PHE A 62 14.85 0.04 5.18
N GLN A 63 15.60 -0.92 5.73
CA GLN A 63 15.08 -2.25 6.03
C GLN A 63 13.93 -2.18 7.04
N GLN A 64 14.09 -1.41 8.11
CA GLN A 64 13.05 -1.20 9.11
C GLN A 64 11.77 -0.65 8.47
N LEU A 65 11.88 0.40 7.66
CA LEU A 65 10.73 0.98 6.96
C LEU A 65 10.00 -0.07 6.10
N ASN A 66 10.73 -0.90 5.36
CA ASN A 66 10.12 -1.95 4.53
C ASN A 66 9.43 -3.03 5.38
N VAL A 67 10.01 -3.44 6.51
CA VAL A 67 9.39 -4.40 7.43
C VAL A 67 8.10 -3.83 8.01
N GLU A 68 8.12 -2.60 8.51
CA GLU A 68 6.94 -1.95 9.07
C GLU A 68 5.83 -1.78 8.03
N ILE A 69 6.19 -1.45 6.79
CA ILE A 69 5.24 -1.39 5.68
C ILE A 69 4.58 -2.75 5.47
N LEU A 70 5.36 -3.83 5.40
CA LEU A 70 4.84 -5.19 5.23
C LEU A 70 3.92 -5.60 6.39
N GLU A 71 4.32 -5.33 7.63
CA GLU A 71 3.50 -5.67 8.81
C GLU A 71 2.18 -4.90 8.85
N ALA A 72 2.23 -3.59 8.57
CA ALA A 72 1.03 -2.76 8.49
C ALA A 72 0.09 -3.24 7.38
N GLN A 73 0.64 -3.69 6.25
CA GLN A 73 -0.15 -4.24 5.14
C GLN A 73 -0.79 -5.57 5.51
N ILE A 74 -0.05 -6.50 6.15
CA ILE A 74 -0.60 -7.77 6.65
C ILE A 74 -1.74 -7.50 7.63
N LYS A 75 -1.58 -6.52 8.52
CA LYS A 75 -2.63 -6.15 9.48
C LYS A 75 -3.88 -5.63 8.77
N LEU A 76 -3.72 -4.70 7.84
CA LEU A 76 -4.83 -4.16 7.04
C LEU A 76 -5.55 -5.27 6.25
N GLU A 77 -4.81 -6.19 5.63
CA GLU A 77 -5.39 -7.32 4.92
C GLU A 77 -6.24 -8.24 5.82
N ARG A 78 -5.80 -8.48 7.05
CA ARG A 78 -6.59 -9.25 8.02
C ARG A 78 -7.88 -8.52 8.36
N GLU A 79 -7.80 -7.21 8.63
CA GLU A 79 -8.97 -6.38 8.93
C GLU A 79 -9.96 -6.36 7.76
N TYR A 80 -9.48 -6.22 6.51
CA TYR A 80 -10.32 -6.25 5.33
C TYR A 80 -10.90 -7.62 5.04
N THR A 81 -10.15 -8.69 5.29
CA THR A 81 -10.70 -10.04 5.16
C THR A 81 -11.84 -10.26 6.15
N GLU A 82 -11.71 -9.76 7.38
CA GLU A 82 -12.80 -9.80 8.37
C GLU A 82 -13.98 -8.89 7.99
N GLN A 83 -13.74 -7.75 7.35
CA GLN A 83 -14.80 -6.85 6.85
C GLN A 83 -15.51 -7.42 5.62
N ALA A 84 -14.80 -8.06 4.70
CA ALA A 84 -15.36 -8.73 3.53
C ALA A 84 -16.26 -9.91 3.95
N LYS A 85 -15.87 -10.68 4.99
CA LYS A 85 -16.76 -11.68 5.63
C LYS A 85 -18.05 -11.09 6.19
N ARG A 86 -18.06 -9.77 6.47
CA ARG A 86 -19.23 -9.01 6.95
C ARG A 86 -19.98 -8.30 5.82
N GLY A 87 -19.57 -8.49 4.56
CA GLY A 87 -20.23 -7.92 3.37
C GLY A 87 -19.84 -6.48 3.05
N ILE A 88 -18.62 -6.04 3.39
CA ILE A 88 -18.11 -4.69 3.09
C ILE A 88 -17.04 -4.77 1.99
N ASP A 89 -17.26 -4.07 0.87
CA ASP A 89 -16.34 -4.00 -0.28
C ASP A 89 -15.07 -3.18 0.02
N THR A 90 -13.89 -3.73 -0.25
CA THR A 90 -12.61 -2.99 -0.17
C THR A 90 -11.58 -3.49 -1.19
N PHE A 91 -10.86 -2.57 -1.83
CA PHE A 91 -9.78 -2.83 -2.79
C PHE A 91 -8.54 -2.00 -2.39
N ASN A 92 -7.32 -2.53 -2.56
CA ASN A 92 -6.09 -1.88 -2.11
C ASN A 92 -5.08 -1.75 -3.24
N VAL A 93 -4.34 -0.62 -3.28
CA VAL A 93 -3.19 -0.48 -4.17
C VAL A 93 -2.04 0.25 -3.50
N PHE A 94 -0.83 -0.29 -3.67
CA PHE A 94 0.37 0.03 -2.93
C PHE A 94 1.29 1.01 -3.67
N SER A 95 2.02 1.80 -2.89
CA SER A 95 3.24 2.46 -3.34
C SER A 95 4.30 2.32 -2.24
N LEU A 96 5.40 1.64 -2.56
CA LEU A 96 6.69 1.86 -1.91
C LEU A 96 7.23 3.20 -2.43
#